data_AF-A0A947B552-F1
#
_entry.id   AF-A0A947B552-F1
#
_cell.length_a   1.000
_cell.length_b   1.000
_cell.length_c   1.000
_cell.angle_alpha   90.00
_cell.angle_beta   90.00
_cell.angle_gamma   90.00
#
_symmetry.space_group_name_H-M   'P 1'
#
loop_
_entity.id
_entity.type
_entity.pdbx_description
1 polymer ?
#
loop_
_entity_poly.entity_id
_entity_poly.type
_entity_poly.pdbx_seq_one_letter_code
_entity_poly.pdbx_strand_id
1 'polypeptide(L)'
;FEDTKEKPANARSVQISVSSKVPNTKSISIFIEKNPRPLLARFQFESNAIPTVQTRAKMKETSRAIAVIEDTSGKLHSRAMTITVTESGCAA
;
A
#
# COMPACT_ATOMS: atom_id res chain seq x y z
N PHE A 1 4.55 1.20 5.90
CA PHE A 1 4.52 2.46 5.16
C PHE A 1 5.73 3.27 5.53
N GLU A 2 6.60 3.52 4.56
CA GLU A 2 7.56 4.61 4.63
C GLU A 2 6.78 5.86 4.25
N ASP A 3 6.82 6.88 5.11
CA ASP A 3 5.99 8.07 5.04
C ASP A 3 5.69 8.48 3.60
N THR A 4 4.42 8.34 3.20
CA THR A 4 3.92 8.95 1.96
C THR A 4 3.88 10.46 2.25
N LYS A 5 5.05 11.11 2.16
CA LYS A 5 5.30 12.49 2.60
C LYS A 5 4.58 13.55 1.76
N GLU A 6 3.92 13.16 0.68
CA GLU A 6 3.07 14.06 -0.09
C GLU A 6 1.61 13.67 0.08
N LYS A 7 0.83 14.63 0.56
CA LYS A 7 -0.62 14.67 0.33
C LYS A 7 -0.81 14.49 -1.19
N PRO A 8 -1.31 13.34 -1.68
CA PRO A 8 -1.33 13.09 -3.11
C PRO A 8 -2.23 14.12 -3.79
N ALA A 9 -1.64 15.02 -4.57
CA ALA A 9 -2.37 16.06 -5.27
C ALA A 9 -3.33 15.47 -6.33
N ASN A 10 -3.04 14.26 -6.81
CA ASN A 10 -3.77 13.60 -7.89
C ASN A 10 -4.28 12.21 -7.48
N ALA A 11 -5.58 12.07 -7.26
CA ALA A 11 -6.24 10.79 -6.92
C ALA A 11 -6.08 9.69 -8.00
N ARG A 12 -5.74 10.07 -9.24
CA ARG A 12 -5.48 9.14 -10.36
C ARG A 12 -4.16 8.38 -10.26
N SER A 13 -3.19 8.83 -9.46
CA SER A 13 -1.88 8.20 -9.33
C SER A 13 -1.29 8.48 -7.95
N VAL A 14 -1.73 7.74 -6.95
CA VAL A 14 -1.22 7.81 -5.58
C VAL A 14 -0.06 6.83 -5.42
N GLN A 15 1.11 7.32 -5.03
CA GLN A 15 2.27 6.49 -4.75
C GLN A 15 2.19 5.91 -3.34
N ILE A 16 2.30 4.59 -3.23
CA ILE A 16 2.25 3.85 -1.96
C ILE A 16 3.56 3.07 -1.82
N SER A 17 4.33 3.39 -0.79
CA SER A 17 5.56 2.68 -0.42
C SER A 17 5.35 1.84 0.84
N VAL A 18 5.61 0.54 0.72
CA VAL A 18 5.54 -0.42 1.83
C VAL A 18 6.87 -1.15 1.92
N SER A 19 7.57 -0.93 3.03
CA SER A 19 8.75 -1.71 3.42
C SER A 19 8.40 -2.55 4.65
N SER A 20 8.74 -3.84 4.59
CA SER A 20 8.65 -4.76 5.72
C SER A 20 10.01 -4.91 6.40
N LYS A 21 10.03 -4.78 7.74
CA LYS A 21 11.19 -5.14 8.57
C LYS A 21 11.04 -6.53 9.21
N VAL A 22 9.98 -7.26 8.84
CA VAL A 22 9.72 -8.60 9.38
C VAL A 22 10.67 -9.59 8.69
N PRO A 23 11.49 -10.33 9.44
CA PRO A 23 12.36 -11.36 8.86
C PRO A 23 11.52 -12.45 8.20
N ASN A 24 12.03 -13.03 7.11
CA ASN A 24 11.35 -14.06 6.34
C ASN A 24 9.93 -13.65 5.89
N THR A 25 9.78 -12.41 5.40
CA THR A 25 8.53 -11.95 4.77
C THR A 25 8.27 -12.78 3.52
N LYS A 26 7.14 -13.49 3.48
CA LYS A 26 6.69 -14.32 2.36
C LYS A 26 5.82 -13.53 1.38
N SER A 27 4.96 -12.65 1.89
CA SER A 27 4.16 -11.80 1.01
C SER A 27 3.74 -10.48 1.65
N ILE A 28 3.48 -9.49 0.80
CA ILE A 28 2.90 -8.19 1.16
C ILE A 28 1.63 -8.00 0.33
N SER A 29 0.50 -7.84 0.99
CA SER A 29 -0.79 -7.51 0.38
C SER A 29 -1.20 -6.10 0.76
N ILE A 30 -1.63 -5.29 -0.21
CA ILE A 30 -2.07 -3.91 0.00
C ILE A 30 -3.56 -3.82 -0.29
N PHE A 31 -4.30 -3.23 0.64
CA PHE A 31 -5.73 -3.01 0.55
C PHE A 31 -6.06 -1.53 0.65
N ILE A 32 -7.14 -1.10 -0.01
CA ILE A 32 -7.71 0.25 0.06
C ILE A 32 -9.19 0.11 0.36
N GLU A 33 -9.62 0.46 1.58
CA GLU A 33 -10.95 0.12 2.10
C GLU A 33 -12.12 0.63 1.24
N LYS A 34 -12.00 1.84 0.68
CA LYS A 34 -13.09 2.48 -0.06
C LYS A 34 -13.03 2.30 -1.57
N ASN A 35 -12.08 1.50 -2.07
CA ASN A 35 -12.04 1.17 -3.49
C ASN A 35 -13.04 0.05 -3.80
N PRO A 36 -13.70 0.05 -4.98
CA PRO A 36 -14.61 -1.03 -5.40
C PRO A 36 -13.96 -2.42 -5.38
N ARG A 37 -12.64 -2.47 -5.60
CA ARG A 37 -11.79 -3.64 -5.35
C ARG A 37 -10.82 -3.28 -4.23
N PRO A 38 -11.05 -3.76 -2.99
CA PRO A 38 -10.21 -3.39 -1.87
C PRO A 38 -8.79 -3.91 -2.01
N LEU A 39 -8.59 -5.15 -2.48
CA LEU A 39 -7.26 -5.68 -2.75
C LEU A 39 -6.66 -4.94 -3.95
N LEU A 40 -5.61 -4.17 -3.69
CA LEU A 40 -4.85 -3.47 -4.72
C LEU A 40 -3.88 -4.42 -5.41
N ALA A 41 -3.04 -5.08 -4.62
CA ALA A 41 -1.98 -5.96 -5.10
C ALA A 41 -1.49 -6.89 -3.99
N ARG A 42 -1.00 -8.07 -4.39
CA ARG A 42 -0.27 -9.01 -3.54
C ARG A 42 1.08 -9.31 -4.18
N PHE A 43 2.14 -9.06 -3.44
CA PHE A 43 3.52 -9.33 -3.82
C PHE A 43 4.01 -10.54 -3.04
N GLN A 44 4.54 -11.53 -3.74
CA GLN A 44 5.19 -12.69 -3.13
C GLN A 44 6.69 -12.50 -3.22
N PHE A 45 7.39 -12.88 -2.17
CA PHE A 45 8.83 -12.73 -2.03
C PHE A 45 9.45 -14.11 -1.87
N GLU A 46 10.56 -14.32 -2.58
CA GLU A 46 11.44 -15.46 -2.37
C GLU A 46 12.33 -15.24 -1.13
N SER A 47 12.92 -16.32 -0.63
CA SER A 47 13.65 -16.38 0.65
C SER A 47 14.80 -15.37 0.81
N ASN A 48 15.31 -14.78 -0.28
CA ASN A 48 16.41 -13.81 -0.26
C ASN A 48 16.02 -12.41 -0.78
N ALA A 49 14.73 -12.15 -0.99
CA ALA A 49 14.28 -10.86 -1.49
C ALA A 49 14.13 -9.81 -0.38
N ILE A 50 14.49 -8.56 -0.66
CA ILE A 50 14.24 -7.44 0.24
C ILE A 50 12.76 -7.05 0.09
N PRO A 51 11.93 -7.17 1.16
CA PRO A 51 10.49 -7.00 1.07
C PRO A 51 10.08 -5.52 1.08
N THR A 52 10.49 -4.81 0.03
CA THR A 52 10.16 -3.41 -0.22
C THR A 52 9.39 -3.30 -1.53
N VAL A 53 8.21 -2.70 -1.46
CA VAL A 53 7.31 -2.48 -2.60
C VAL A 53 7.01 -1.01 -2.71
N GLN A 54 7.07 -0.53 -3.94
CA GLN A 54 6.54 0.76 -4.32
C GLN A 54 5.58 0.58 -5.49
N THR A 55 4.35 1.04 -5.34
CA THR A 55 3.32 0.92 -6.38
C THR A 55 2.51 2.20 -6.47
N ARG A 56 1.88 2.41 -7.64
CA ARG A 56 0.94 3.51 -7.85
C ARG A 56 -0.46 2.93 -7.94
N ALA A 57 -1.36 3.50 -7.13
CA ALA A 57 -2.75 3.10 -7.06
C ALA A 57 -3.67 4.23 -7.50
N LYS A 58 -4.78 3.88 -8.16
CA LYS A 58 -5.93 4.79 -8.33
C LYS A 58 -6.76 4.72 -7.04
N MET A 59 -7.02 5.88 -6.45
CA MET A 59 -7.88 5.99 -5.27
C MET A 59 -9.13 6.76 -5.64
N LYS A 60 -10.30 6.27 -5.22
CA LYS A 60 -11.57 6.95 -5.48
C LYS A 60 -11.72 8.20 -4.61
N GLU A 61 -11.40 8.07 -3.34
CA GLU A 61 -11.58 9.10 -2.31
C GLU A 61 -10.57 8.87 -1.17
N THR A 62 -10.56 9.79 -0.20
CA THR A 62 -9.76 9.63 1.01
C THR A 62 -10.12 8.34 1.73
N SER A 63 -9.13 7.47 1.91
CA SER A 63 -9.34 6.10 2.41
C SER A 63 -8.11 5.61 3.16
N ARG A 64 -8.29 4.56 3.97
CA ARG A 64 -7.18 3.87 4.63
C ARG A 64 -6.59 2.83 3.69
N ALA A 65 -5.28 2.90 3.52
CA ALA A 65 -4.49 1.84 2.93
C ALA A 65 -4.02 0.90 4.05
N ILE A 66 -4.25 -0.40 3.88
CA ILE A 66 -3.85 -1.43 4.84
C ILE A 66 -2.83 -2.34 4.15
N ALA A 67 -1.64 -2.46 4.73
CA ALA A 67 -0.65 -3.42 4.31
C ALA A 67 -0.71 -4.63 5.25
N VAL A 68 -0.84 -5.82 4.69
CA VAL A 68 -0.79 -7.11 5.39
C VAL A 68 0.46 -7.85 4.93
N ILE A 69 1.31 -8.20 5.88
CA ILE A 69 2.55 -8.94 5.69
C ILE A 69 2.32 -10.34 6.24
N GLU A 70 2.63 -11.36 5.44
CA GLU A 70 2.65 -12.77 5.86
C GLU A 70 4.12 -13.20 5.96
N ASP A 71 4.51 -13.76 7.10
CA ASP A 71 5.82 -14.40 7.24
C ASP A 71 5.81 -15.87 6.76
N THR A 72 6.98 -16.48 6.66
CA THR A 72 7.10 -17.91 6.31
C THR A 72 6.49 -18.87 7.33
N SER A 73 6.23 -18.42 8.56
CA SER A 73 5.57 -19.20 9.62
C SER A 73 4.04 -19.12 9.53
N GLY A 74 3.50 -18.33 8.61
CA GLY A 74 2.06 -18.09 8.44
C GLY A 74 1.48 -17.00 9.37
N LYS A 75 2.32 -16.27 10.10
CA LYS A 75 1.88 -15.15 10.94
C LYS A 75 1.60 -13.92 10.09
N LEU A 76 0.46 -13.30 10.36
CA LEU A 76 0.03 -12.08 9.70
C LEU A 76 0.35 -10.85 10.55
N HIS A 77 0.98 -9.87 9.94
CA HIS A 77 1.22 -8.56 10.50
C HIS A 77 0.49 -7.52 9.65
N SER A 78 -0.18 -6.56 10.27
CA SER A 78 -0.85 -5.51 9.53
C SER A 78 -0.43 -4.12 9.98
N ARG A 79 -0.48 -3.18 9.06
CA ARG A 79 -0.35 -1.76 9.34
C ARG A 79 -1.33 -1.01 8.47
N ALA A 80 -1.96 0.03 9.00
CA ALA A 80 -2.84 0.91 8.26
C ALA A 80 -2.25 2.33 8.19
N MET A 81 -2.57 3.05 7.13
CA MET A 81 -2.25 4.47 6.95
C MET A 81 -3.40 5.14 6.22
N THR A 82 -3.84 6.28 6.73
CA THR A 82 -4.84 7.11 6.05
C THR A 82 -4.17 7.88 4.92
N ILE A 83 -4.69 7.75 3.70
CA ILE A 83 -4.25 8.53 2.55
C ILE A 83 -5.34 9.51 2.17
N THR A 84 -5.03 10.80 2.29
CA THR A 84 -5.94 11.89 1.97
C THR A 84 -5.68 12.39 0.57
N VAL A 85 -6.57 12.11 -0.37
CA VAL A 85 -6.51 12.68 -1.73
C VAL A 85 -7.33 13.97 -1.77
N THR A 86 -6.78 15.01 -2.37
CA THR A 86 -7.55 16.19 -2.76
C THR A 86 -8.24 15.91 -4.09
N GLU A 87 -9.58 15.95 -4.11
CA GLU A 87 -10.34 16.01 -5.35
C GLU A 87 -10.06 17.34 -6.04
N SER A 88 -8.99 17.42 -6.85
CA SER A 88 -8.83 18.51 -7.81
C SER A 88 -7.91 18.09 -8.95
N GLY A 89 -8.33 17.07 -9.69
CA GLY A 89 -7.77 16.75 -11.00
C GLY A 89 -8.41 17.57 -12.11
N CYS A 90 -8.52 18.89 -11.95
CA CYS A 90 -8.72 19.84 -13.05
C CYS A 90 -8.22 21.22 -12.61
N ALA A 91 -6.97 21.53 -12.95
CA ALA A 91 -6.52 22.87 -13.21
C ALA A 91 -5.75 22.77 -14.53
N ALA A 92 -6.48 23.01 -15.62
CA ALA A 92 -5.90 23.44 -16.88
C ALA A 92 -5.32 24.85 -16.70
#